data_AF-A0A3D2IHN3-F1
#
_entry.id   AF-A0A3D2IHN3-F1
#
_cell.length_a   1.000
_cell.length_b   1.000
_cell.length_c   1.000
_cell.angle_alpha   90.00
_cell.angle_beta   90.00
_cell.angle_gamma   90.00
#
_symmetry.space_group_name_H-M   'P 1'
#
loop_
_entity.id
_entity.type
_entity.pdbx_description
1 polymer ?
#
loop_
_entity_poly.entity_id
_entity_poly.type
_entity_poly.pdbx_seq_one_letter_code
_entity_poly.pdbx_strand_id
1 'polypeptide(L)'
;GTFMIAGVLNPDSELTLEGCNVDHLGNLPELLSKTGAKVDVNGTTIKVQAPKELEAVSIATEVYPGFPTDMQAQWATMMTQA
;
A
#
# COMPACT_ATOMS: atom_id res chain seq x y z
N GLY A 1 0.41 -5.37 4.15
CA GLY A 1 1.42 -4.35 4.46
C GLY A 1 2.61 -4.42 3.53
N THR A 2 3.76 -4.91 4.00
CA THR A 2 5.05 -4.87 3.28
C THR A 2 5.00 -5.37 1.83
N PHE A 3 4.39 -6.52 1.58
CA PHE A 3 4.28 -7.05 0.22
C PHE A 3 3.44 -6.18 -0.72
N MET A 4 2.42 -5.47 -0.20
CA MET A 4 1.64 -4.53 -1.02
C MET A 4 2.54 -3.41 -1.54
N ILE A 5 3.37 -2.83 -0.65
CA ILE A 5 4.35 -1.80 -1.02
C ILE A 5 5.40 -2.37 -1.99
N ALA A 6 5.88 -3.60 -1.76
CA ALA A 6 6.82 -4.25 -2.67
C ALA A 6 6.25 -4.48 -4.08
N GLY A 7 4.95 -4.77 -4.19
CA GLY A 7 4.25 -4.79 -5.48
C GLY A 7 4.24 -3.40 -6.12
N VAL A 8 3.76 -2.39 -5.40
CA VAL A 8 3.68 -1.01 -5.92
C VAL A 8 5.04 -0.43 -6.34
N LEU A 9 6.12 -0.82 -5.68
CA LEU A 9 7.50 -0.41 -6.01
C LEU A 9 7.99 -0.82 -7.40
N ASN A 10 7.40 -1.86 -8.00
CA ASN A 10 7.80 -2.35 -9.32
C ASN A 10 6.80 -1.89 -10.38
N PRO A 11 7.18 -0.98 -11.31
CA PRO A 11 6.29 -0.51 -12.36
C PRO A 11 5.67 -1.65 -13.16
N ASP A 12 4.41 -1.46 -13.57
CA ASP A 12 3.61 -2.44 -14.32
C ASP A 12 3.39 -3.80 -13.64
N SER A 13 3.81 -3.94 -12.37
CA SER A 13 3.62 -5.20 -11.64
C SER A 13 2.20 -5.34 -11.07
N GLU A 14 1.80 -6.59 -10.89
CA GLU A 14 0.54 -6.97 -10.28
C GLU A 14 0.82 -8.07 -9.25
N LEU A 15 0.32 -7.88 -8.03
CA LEU A 15 0.46 -8.82 -6.93
C LEU A 15 -0.92 -9.18 -6.37
N THR A 16 -1.14 -10.47 -6.11
CA THR A 16 -2.30 -10.94 -5.35
C THR A 16 -1.84 -11.50 -4.01
N LEU A 17 -2.45 -11.02 -2.94
CA LEU A 17 -2.25 -11.47 -1.57
C LEU A 17 -3.50 -12.22 -1.12
N GLU A 18 -3.33 -13.42 -0.58
CA GLU A 18 -4.42 -14.24 -0.08
C GLU A 18 -4.37 -14.34 1.45
N GLY A 19 -5.50 -14.68 2.07
CA GLY A 19 -5.59 -14.86 3.53
C GLY A 19 -5.39 -13.58 4.36
N CYS A 20 -5.56 -12.41 3.75
CA CYS A 20 -5.37 -11.12 4.40
C CYS A 20 -6.69 -10.57 4.95
N ASN A 21 -6.75 -10.22 6.24
CA ASN A 21 -7.85 -9.42 6.76
C ASN A 21 -7.58 -7.93 6.48
N VAL A 22 -8.38 -7.30 5.62
CA VAL A 22 -8.22 -5.89 5.24
C VAL A 22 -8.37 -4.94 6.45
N ASP A 23 -9.19 -5.30 7.43
CA ASP A 23 -9.44 -4.47 8.62
C ASP A 23 -8.19 -4.27 9.48
N HIS A 24 -7.21 -5.18 9.37
CA HIS A 24 -5.93 -5.06 10.08
C HIS A 24 -4.96 -4.07 9.41
N LEU A 25 -5.26 -3.61 8.19
CA LEU A 25 -4.36 -2.73 7.42
C LEU A 25 -4.56 -1.25 7.72
N GLY A 26 -5.56 -0.90 8.55
CA GLY A 26 -5.91 0.50 8.82
C GLY A 26 -6.19 1.25 7.52
N ASN A 27 -5.62 2.45 7.38
CA ASN A 27 -5.76 3.29 6.18
C ASN A 27 -4.71 3.04 5.09
N LEU A 28 -3.85 2.01 5.21
CA LEU A 28 -2.81 1.72 4.20
C LEU A 28 -3.37 1.50 2.78
N PRO A 29 -4.46 0.74 2.55
CA PRO A 29 -5.02 0.54 1.21
C PRO A 29 -5.48 1.84 0.54
N GLU A 30 -6.11 2.73 1.31
CA GLU A 30 -6.54 4.05 0.82
C GLU A 30 -5.35 4.92 0.47
N LEU A 31 -4.31 4.93 1.31
CA LEU A 31 -3.10 5.71 1.04
C LEU A 31 -2.34 5.20 -0.19
N LEU A 32 -2.22 3.87 -0.38
CA LEU A 32 -1.66 3.29 -1.60
C LEU A 32 -2.48 3.70 -2.84
N SER A 33 -3.80 3.75 -2.71
CA SER A 33 -4.65 4.21 -3.82
C SER A 33 -4.37 5.67 -4.21
N LYS A 34 -3.98 6.52 -3.23
CA LYS A 34 -3.58 7.91 -3.49
C LYS A 34 -2.21 8.04 -4.18
N THR A 35 -1.38 7.00 -4.21
CA THR A 35 -0.11 7.02 -4.96
C THR A 35 -0.30 6.65 -6.43
N GLY A 36 -1.55 6.47 -6.87
CA GLY A 36 -1.91 5.99 -8.20
C GLY A 36 -2.03 4.47 -8.32
N ALA A 37 -1.64 3.71 -7.29
CA ALA A 37 -1.80 2.26 -7.30
C ALA A 37 -3.28 1.86 -7.29
N LYS A 38 -3.63 0.73 -7.91
CA LYS A 38 -4.97 0.15 -7.76
C LYS A 38 -4.94 -0.92 -6.68
N VAL A 39 -5.84 -0.81 -5.71
CA VAL A 39 -5.99 -1.78 -4.62
C VAL A 39 -7.42 -2.29 -4.61
N ASP A 40 -7.61 -3.53 -5.05
CA ASP A 40 -8.91 -4.19 -5.07
C ASP A 40 -8.97 -5.24 -3.94
N VAL A 41 -10.01 -5.15 -3.12
CA VAL A 41 -10.21 -6.06 -1.97
C VAL A 41 -11.44 -6.91 -2.24
N ASN A 42 -11.27 -8.23 -2.18
CA ASN A 42 -12.35 -9.21 -2.31
C ASN A 42 -12.22 -10.28 -1.22
N GLY A 43 -13.02 -10.14 -0.15
CA GLY A 43 -12.94 -11.02 1.01
C GLY A 43 -11.55 -10.96 1.65
N THR A 44 -10.86 -12.11 1.71
CA THR A 44 -9.49 -12.22 2.24
C THR A 44 -8.40 -12.05 1.17
N THR A 45 -8.78 -11.70 -0.05
CA THR A 45 -7.86 -11.53 -1.17
C THR A 45 -7.71 -10.05 -1.48
N ILE A 46 -6.46 -9.60 -1.61
CA ILE A 46 -6.12 -8.23 -1.95
C ILE A 46 -5.26 -8.24 -3.20
N LYS A 47 -5.74 -7.58 -4.25
CA LYS A 47 -5.02 -7.39 -5.50
C LYS A 47 -4.45 -5.98 -5.52
N VAL A 48 -3.16 -5.87 -5.83
CA VAL A 48 -2.43 -4.60 -5.88
C VAL A 48 -1.75 -4.48 -7.24
N GLN A 49 -2.04 -3.41 -7.97
CA GLN A 49 -1.42 -3.10 -9.25
C GLN A 49 -0.65 -1.79 -9.13
N ALA A 50 0.64 -1.81 -9.51
CA ALA A 50 1.48 -0.64 -9.54
C ALA A 50 1.02 0.34 -10.63
N PRO A 51 1.10 1.66 -10.40
CA PRO A 51 0.93 2.63 -11.47
C PRO A 51 2.17 2.66 -12.38
N LYS A 52 2.04 3.34 -13.51
CA LYS A 52 3.18 3.63 -14.39
C LYS A 52 4.16 4.63 -13.74
N GLU A 53 3.62 5.62 -13.05
CA GLU A 53 4.36 6.65 -12.32
C GLU A 53 3.74 6.78 -10.93
N LEU A 54 4.57 6.82 -9.89
CA LEU A 54 4.10 6.96 -8.51
C LEU A 54 3.84 8.43 -8.17
N GLU A 55 2.72 8.69 -7.51
CA GLU A 55 2.46 10.01 -6.94
C GLU A 55 3.01 10.09 -5.51
N ALA A 56 3.73 11.18 -5.22
CA ALA A 56 4.26 11.45 -3.89
C ALA A 56 3.13 11.78 -2.91
N VAL A 57 3.02 11.00 -1.83
CA VAL A 57 1.96 11.12 -0.82
C VAL A 57 2.58 11.25 0.57
N SER A 58 2.26 12.37 1.23
CA SER A 58 2.61 12.60 2.62
C SER A 58 1.72 11.79 3.56
N ILE A 59 2.31 11.22 4.60
CA ILE A 59 1.61 10.48 5.65
C ILE A 59 1.99 11.04 7.02
N ALA A 60 1.13 10.83 8.00
CA ALA A 60 1.43 10.99 9.41
C ALA A 60 1.17 9.64 10.09
N THR A 61 2.05 9.22 11.00
CA THR A 61 1.81 8.01 11.80
C THR A 61 0.77 8.30 12.87
N GLU A 62 -0.13 7.36 13.07
CA GLU A 62 -1.27 7.52 13.97
C GLU A 62 -1.53 6.21 14.74
N VAL A 63 -2.23 6.30 15.87
CA VAL A 63 -2.73 5.12 16.57
C VAL A 63 -3.74 4.41 15.68
N TYR A 64 -3.79 3.08 15.74
CA TYR A 64 -4.77 2.27 15.00
C TYR A 64 -6.20 2.84 15.19
N PRO A 65 -6.99 3.03 14.11
CA PRO A 65 -6.81 2.48 12.75
C PRO A 65 -6.07 3.38 11.74
N GLY A 66 -5.38 4.44 12.19
CA GLY A 66 -4.58 5.30 11.33
C GLY A 66 -3.31 4.62 10.78
N PHE A 67 -2.41 5.40 10.16
CA PHE A 67 -1.24 4.81 9.49
C PHE A 67 -0.25 4.21 10.50
N PRO A 68 0.03 2.90 10.45
CA PRO A 68 0.84 2.24 11.46
C PRO A 68 2.32 2.62 11.32
N THR A 69 2.96 2.98 12.44
CA THR A 69 4.39 3.33 12.45
C THR A 69 5.30 2.20 11.95
N ASP A 70 4.87 0.95 12.07
CA ASP A 70 5.58 -0.24 11.58
C ASP A 70 5.67 -0.30 10.04
N MET A 71 4.87 0.50 9.32
CA MET A 71 4.87 0.60 7.86
C MET A 71 5.61 1.85 7.35
N GLN A 72 6.07 2.73 8.23
CA GLN A 72 6.66 4.01 7.86
C GLN A 72 7.97 3.86 7.08
N ALA A 73 8.85 2.93 7.45
CA ALA A 73 10.13 2.74 6.77
C ALA A 73 9.95 2.20 5.32
N GLN A 74 9.02 1.26 5.15
CA GLN A 74 8.64 0.70 3.86
C GLN A 74 8.00 1.77 2.96
N TRP A 75 7.13 2.61 3.53
CA TRP A 75 6.54 3.75 2.83
C TRP A 75 7.60 4.76 2.39
N ALA A 76 8.51 5.15 3.29
CA ALA A 76 9.61 6.05 2.99
C ALA A 76 10.46 5.53 1.83
N THR A 77 10.73 4.23 1.79
CA THR A 77 11.45 3.58 0.67
C THR A 77 10.68 3.75 -0.64
N MET A 78 9.38 3.49 -0.65
CA MET A 78 8.52 3.68 -1.84
C MET A 78 8.49 5.12 -2.32
N MET A 79 8.43 6.10 -1.40
CA MET A 79 8.41 7.52 -1.74
C MET A 79 9.72 8.02 -2.39
N THR A 80 10.82 7.27 -2.31
CA THR A 80 12.04 7.61 -3.07
C THR A 80 11.93 7.35 -4.57
N GLN A 81 10.88 6.63 -5.00
CA GLN A 81 10.62 6.27 -6.40
C GLN A 81 9.48 7.10 -7.02
N ALA A 82 8.94 8.08 -6.28
CA ALA A 82 7.90 9.00 -6.72
C ALA A 82 8.49 10.32 -7.25
#